data_AF-A0A9P7D6V0-F1
#
_entry.id   AF-A0A9P7D6V0-F1
#
_cell.length_a   1.000
_cell.length_b   1.000
_cell.length_c   1.000
_cell.angle_alpha   90.00
_cell.angle_beta   90.00
_cell.angle_gamma   90.00
#
_symmetry.space_group_name_H-M   'P 1'
#
loop_
_entity.id
_entity.type
_entity.pdbx_description
1 polymer ?
#
loop_
_entity_poly.entity_id
_entity_poly.type
_entity_poly.pdbx_seq_one_letter_code
_entity_poly.pdbx_strand_id
1 'polypeptide(L)'
;MIVIVPDEEEKMSKMTMEYLERYFQTFDSDRASLASAYSSNACFSYREVKCFSPGSPHLQPTLPPSDSIKRTRLNITAALLSLPPLQLLPLTGLAADIDYDIMWLGSPVGMFAICGGVHHGYASKRPVTHSFLLRQKGAYEEDARADGVWPLVAVAHQMMVFDGI
;
A
#
# COMPACT_ATOMS: atom_id res chain seq x y z
N MET A 1 10.67 7.73 -27.51
CA MET A 1 9.50 6.97 -27.99
C MET A 1 9.45 5.70 -27.16
N ILE A 2 8.57 5.64 -26.16
CA ILE A 2 8.37 4.43 -25.36
C ILE A 2 7.42 3.55 -26.20
N VAL A 3 7.95 2.46 -26.72
CA VAL A 3 7.12 1.44 -27.38
C VAL A 3 6.48 0.65 -26.24
N ILE A 4 5.22 0.97 -25.94
CA ILE A 4 4.42 0.17 -25.01
C ILE A 4 4.09 -1.12 -25.76
N VAL A 5 4.71 -2.23 -25.36
CA VAL A 5 4.30 -3.55 -25.81
C VAL A 5 3.05 -3.90 -25.01
N PRO A 6 1.85 -3.99 -25.62
CA PRO A 6 0.58 -4.13 -24.89
C PRO A 6 0.56 -5.33 -23.93
N ASP A 7 1.31 -6.38 -24.27
CA ASP A 7 1.48 -7.59 -23.46
C ASP A 7 2.15 -7.33 -22.10
N GLU A 8 3.09 -6.38 -22.02
CA GLU A 8 3.79 -6.08 -20.77
C GLU A 8 2.90 -5.32 -19.78
N GLU A 9 2.11 -4.37 -20.27
CA GLU A 9 1.16 -3.62 -19.45
C GLU A 9 0.05 -4.52 -18.90
N GLU A 10 -0.53 -5.37 -19.73
CA GLU A 10 -1.56 -6.34 -19.31
C GLU A 10 -1.00 -7.31 -18.27
N LYS A 11 0.19 -7.87 -18.52
CA LYS A 11 0.89 -8.74 -17.58
C LYS A 11 1.14 -8.04 -16.23
N MET A 12 1.65 -6.81 -16.26
CA MET A 12 1.94 -6.05 -15.04
C MET A 12 0.68 -5.66 -14.27
N SER A 13 -0.40 -5.36 -14.99
CA SER A 13 -1.72 -5.10 -14.40
C SER A 13 -2.25 -6.33 -13.69
N LYS A 14 -2.20 -7.51 -14.33
CA LYS A 14 -2.60 -8.78 -13.72
C LYS A 14 -1.79 -9.09 -12.45
N MET A 15 -0.47 -9.01 -12.53
CA MET A 15 0.41 -9.24 -11.37
C MET A 15 0.17 -8.23 -10.25
N THR A 16 -0.22 -7.00 -10.58
CA THR A 16 -0.56 -5.95 -9.61
C THR A 16 -1.83 -6.30 -8.87
N MET A 17 -2.88 -6.74 -9.56
CA MET A 17 -4.11 -7.18 -8.89
C MET A 17 -3.86 -8.36 -7.96
N GLU A 18 -3.13 -9.38 -8.42
CA GLU A 18 -2.74 -10.53 -7.58
C GLU A 18 -1.90 -10.09 -6.36
N TYR A 19 -1.00 -9.12 -6.53
CA TYR A 19 -0.24 -8.53 -5.42
C TYR A 19 -1.16 -7.86 -4.41
N LEU A 20 -2.09 -7.00 -4.85
CA LEU A 20 -2.94 -6.22 -3.96
C LEU A 20 -3.92 -7.09 -3.18
N GLU A 21 -4.57 -8.06 -3.84
CA GLU A 21 -5.46 -9.02 -3.19
C GLU A 21 -4.73 -9.80 -2.09
N ARG A 22 -3.57 -10.37 -2.43
CA ARG A 22 -2.75 -11.10 -1.48
C ARG A 22 -2.23 -10.17 -0.38
N TYR A 23 -1.86 -8.93 -0.69
CA TYR A 23 -1.37 -7.95 0.27
C TYR A 23 -2.41 -7.70 1.35
N PHE A 24 -3.66 -7.41 0.98
CA PHE A 24 -4.72 -7.12 1.95
C PHE A 24 -5.07 -8.34 2.81
N GLN A 25 -5.11 -9.54 2.23
CA GLN A 25 -5.30 -10.77 2.99
C GLN A 25 -4.17 -10.98 4.01
N THR A 26 -2.93 -10.73 3.58
CA THR A 26 -1.74 -10.89 4.43
C THR A 26 -1.69 -9.78 5.50
N PHE A 27 -2.12 -8.57 5.16
CA PHE A 27 -2.18 -7.44 6.10
C PHE A 27 -3.13 -7.68 7.27
N ASP A 28 -4.28 -8.31 7.02
CA ASP A 28 -5.25 -8.62 8.07
C ASP A 28 -4.86 -9.87 8.89
N SER A 29 -4.15 -10.82 8.28
CA SER A 29 -3.82 -12.10 8.92
C SER A 29 -2.43 -12.18 9.56
N ASP A 30 -1.39 -11.66 8.89
CA ASP A 30 0.01 -11.71 9.32
C ASP A 30 0.85 -10.58 8.69
N ARG A 31 0.79 -9.40 9.31
CA ARG A 31 1.60 -8.23 8.89
C ARG A 31 3.11 -8.46 8.94
N ALA A 32 3.61 -9.43 9.72
CA ALA A 32 5.04 -9.67 9.81
C ALA A 32 5.57 -10.28 8.50
N SER A 33 4.81 -11.19 7.89
CA SER A 33 5.18 -11.86 6.63
C SER A 33 5.24 -10.91 5.41
N LEU A 34 4.60 -9.74 5.50
CA LEU A 34 4.65 -8.70 4.46
C LEU A 34 6.05 -8.14 4.22
N ALA A 35 7.04 -8.39 5.08
CA ALA A 35 8.42 -7.94 4.88
C ALA A 35 8.95 -8.27 3.47
N SER A 36 8.61 -9.45 2.95
CA SER A 36 9.04 -9.93 1.62
C SER A 36 8.28 -9.31 0.44
N ALA A 37 7.17 -8.59 0.70
CA ALA A 37 6.39 -7.87 -0.30
C ALA A 37 6.97 -6.49 -0.63
N TYR A 38 8.01 -6.05 0.09
CA TYR A 38 8.68 -4.77 -0.10
C TYR A 38 10.07 -4.95 -0.71
N SER A 39 10.51 -3.95 -1.47
CA SER A 39 11.89 -3.87 -1.93
C SER A 39 12.86 -3.65 -0.76
N SER A 40 14.13 -4.02 -0.91
CA SER A 40 15.19 -3.76 0.07
C SER A 40 15.28 -2.28 0.47
N ASN A 41 15.08 -1.39 -0.50
CA ASN A 41 15.16 0.06 -0.37
C ASN A 41 13.79 0.74 -0.31
N ALA A 42 12.72 -0.02 -0.03
CA ALA A 42 11.38 0.51 -0.01
C ALA A 42 11.18 1.62 1.02
N CYS A 43 10.21 2.48 0.76
CA CYS A 43 9.74 3.49 1.70
C CYS A 43 8.24 3.30 2.04
N PHE A 44 7.90 3.56 3.29
CA PHE A 44 6.55 3.48 3.82
C PHE A 44 6.21 4.75 4.60
N SER A 45 4.98 5.22 4.49
CA SER A 45 4.43 6.24 5.38
C SER A 45 3.00 5.91 5.76
N TYR A 46 2.64 6.24 7.00
CA TYR A 46 1.28 6.17 7.51
C TYR A 46 0.85 7.54 8.00
N ARG A 47 -0.39 7.93 7.73
CA ARG A 47 -0.98 9.15 8.26
C ARG A 47 -2.45 8.95 8.61
N GLU A 48 -2.84 9.48 9.77
CA GLU A 48 -4.23 9.76 10.09
C GLU A 48 -4.56 11.19 9.66
N VAL A 49 -5.58 11.33 8.83
CA VAL A 49 -6.03 12.59 8.24
C VAL A 49 -7.34 12.99 8.91
N LYS A 50 -7.31 14.10 9.65
CA LYS A 50 -8.51 14.69 10.23
C LYS A 50 -9.25 15.47 9.15
N CYS A 51 -10.46 15.06 8.82
CA CYS A 51 -11.33 15.82 7.94
C CYS A 51 -11.78 17.10 8.68
N PHE A 52 -11.50 18.27 8.10
CA PHE A 52 -11.89 19.54 8.71
C PHE A 52 -13.41 19.69 8.66
N SER A 53 -14.07 19.71 9.80
CA SER A 53 -15.47 20.14 9.87
C SER A 53 -15.56 21.64 9.54
N PRO A 54 -16.49 22.07 8.67
CA PRO A 54 -16.71 23.49 8.40
C PRO A 54 -17.21 24.16 9.69
N GLY A 55 -16.32 24.85 10.39
CA GLY A 55 -16.60 25.51 11.68
C GLY A 55 -15.47 25.40 12.72
N SER A 56 -14.48 24.54 12.50
CA SER A 56 -13.32 24.45 13.42
C SER A 56 -12.27 25.51 13.07
N PRO A 57 -11.77 26.31 14.04
CA PRO A 57 -10.81 27.37 13.78
C PRO A 57 -9.50 26.77 13.26
N HIS A 58 -9.24 27.01 11.97
CA HIS A 58 -7.99 26.88 11.21
C HIS A 58 -6.81 26.21 11.95
N LEU A 59 -6.85 24.89 12.11
CA LEU A 59 -5.64 24.13 12.41
C LEU A 59 -4.84 24.03 11.09
N GLN A 60 -3.73 24.75 11.01
CA GLN A 60 -2.82 24.66 9.88
C GLN A 60 -2.40 23.20 9.66
N PRO A 61 -2.27 22.73 8.40
CA PRO A 61 -1.72 21.41 8.14
C PRO A 61 -0.30 21.34 8.70
N THR A 62 -0.12 20.67 9.84
CA THR A 62 1.20 20.43 10.38
C THR A 62 1.91 19.48 9.42
N LEU A 63 3.03 19.95 8.83
CA LEU A 63 3.93 19.07 8.10
C LEU A 63 4.32 17.92 9.03
N PRO A 64 4.18 16.66 8.60
CA PRO A 64 4.58 15.54 9.43
C PRO A 64 6.09 15.65 9.67
N PRO A 65 6.58 15.25 10.86
CA PRO A 65 8.01 15.18 11.12
C PRO A 65 8.68 14.25 10.10
N SER A 66 9.91 14.58 9.69
CA SER A 66 10.69 13.81 8.71
C SER A 66 10.86 12.32 9.07
N ASP A 67 10.68 11.97 10.35
CA ASP A 67 10.77 10.61 10.88
C ASP A 67 9.54 9.74 10.58
N SER A 68 8.52 10.30 9.92
CA SER A 68 7.30 9.57 9.52
C SER A 68 7.55 8.58 8.39
N ILE A 69 8.61 8.76 7.59
CA ILE A 69 8.95 7.86 6.49
C ILE A 69 9.85 6.74 7.01
N LYS A 70 9.36 5.51 6.91
CA LYS A 70 10.07 4.30 7.28
C LYS A 70 10.75 3.74 6.05
N ARG A 71 12.05 3.48 6.14
CA ARG A 71 12.87 2.95 5.05
C ARG A 71 13.41 1.60 5.43
N THR A 72 13.60 0.71 4.45
CA THR A 72 13.99 -0.70 4.61
C THR A 72 12.86 -1.60 5.11
N ARG A 73 12.89 -2.87 4.71
CA ARG A 73 11.91 -3.89 5.11
C ARG A 73 11.72 -3.97 6.63
N LEU A 74 12.81 -3.93 7.40
CA LEU A 74 12.75 -4.04 8.87
C LEU A 74 11.93 -2.93 9.50
N ASN A 75 12.20 -1.67 9.14
CA ASN A 75 11.46 -0.53 9.71
C ASN A 75 10.03 -0.47 9.19
N ILE A 76 9.78 -0.91 7.96
CA ILE A 76 8.44 -1.01 7.40
C ILE A 76 7.64 -2.05 8.18
N THR A 77 8.17 -3.26 8.37
CA THR A 77 7.50 -4.31 9.16
C THR A 77 7.24 -3.87 10.59
N ALA A 78 8.21 -3.24 11.25
CA ALA A 78 8.00 -2.68 12.59
C ALA A 78 6.89 -1.63 12.62
N ALA A 79 6.80 -0.80 11.58
CA ALA A 79 5.71 0.17 11.43
C ALA A 79 4.36 -0.51 11.21
N LEU A 80 4.27 -1.50 10.33
CA LEU A 80 3.03 -2.25 10.06
C LEU A 80 2.50 -2.96 11.31
N LEU A 81 3.41 -3.52 12.12
CA LEU A 81 3.07 -4.18 13.38
C LEU A 81 2.65 -3.22 14.49
N SER A 82 3.06 -1.96 14.43
CA SER A 82 2.67 -0.91 15.39
C SER A 82 1.44 -0.12 14.98
N LEU A 83 0.93 -0.33 13.76
CA LEU A 83 -0.34 0.25 13.33
C LEU A 83 -1.48 -0.25 14.23
N PRO A 84 -2.54 0.56 14.40
CA PRO A 84 -3.78 0.09 15.03
C PRO A 84 -4.31 -1.21 14.41
N PRO A 85 -5.24 -1.92 15.08
CA PRO A 85 -5.96 -3.05 14.51
C PRO A 85 -6.93 -2.54 13.43
N LEU A 86 -6.36 -2.18 12.29
CA LEU A 86 -7.03 -1.90 11.04
C LEU A 86 -7.35 -3.24 10.37
N GLN A 87 -8.63 -3.41 10.06
CA GLN A 87 -9.15 -4.53 9.30
C GLN A 87 -9.62 -4.01 7.94
N LEU A 88 -8.96 -4.44 6.87
CA LEU A 88 -9.22 -3.95 5.51
C LEU A 88 -10.24 -4.80 4.76
N LEU A 89 -10.34 -6.08 5.11
CA LEU A 89 -11.28 -7.03 4.54
C LEU A 89 -12.42 -7.34 5.52
N PRO A 90 -13.66 -7.50 5.06
CA PRO A 90 -14.77 -7.89 5.92
C PRO A 90 -14.61 -9.34 6.42
N LEU A 91 -14.89 -9.58 7.71
CA LEU A 91 -14.85 -10.92 8.32
C LEU A 91 -15.87 -11.90 7.75
N THR A 92 -16.95 -11.39 7.15
CA THR A 92 -18.15 -12.18 6.84
C THR A 92 -18.10 -12.87 5.48
N GLY A 93 -16.94 -12.95 4.83
CA GLY A 93 -16.78 -13.58 3.51
C GLY A 93 -17.50 -12.84 2.37
N LEU A 94 -18.03 -11.63 2.64
CA LEU A 94 -18.49 -10.72 1.60
C LEU A 94 -17.28 -10.17 0.84
N ALA A 95 -17.47 -9.86 -0.44
CA ALA A 95 -16.42 -9.17 -1.19
C ALA A 95 -16.10 -7.83 -0.50
N ALA A 96 -14.81 -7.55 -0.32
CA ALA A 96 -14.38 -6.26 0.17
C ALA A 96 -14.72 -5.21 -0.90
N ASP A 97 -15.35 -4.11 -0.48
CA ASP A 97 -15.61 -2.96 -1.34
C ASP A 97 -14.33 -2.12 -1.40
N ILE A 98 -13.41 -2.52 -2.28
CA ILE A 98 -12.15 -1.84 -2.53
C ILE A 98 -12.14 -1.37 -3.97
N ASP A 99 -12.03 -0.06 -4.15
CA ASP A 99 -11.83 0.58 -5.44
C ASP A 99 -10.35 0.56 -5.80
N TYR A 100 -10.04 0.14 -7.02
CA TYR A 100 -8.67 0.07 -7.55
C TYR A 100 -8.51 1.02 -8.73
N ASP A 101 -7.49 1.86 -8.67
CA ASP A 101 -7.02 2.65 -9.80
C ASP A 101 -5.54 2.33 -10.02
N ILE A 102 -5.20 1.79 -11.20
CA ILE A 102 -3.85 1.32 -11.51
C ILE A 102 -3.36 1.96 -12.82
N MET A 103 -2.10 2.34 -12.84
CA MET A 103 -1.47 3.02 -13.97
C MET A 103 -0.09 2.43 -14.24
N TRP A 104 0.13 2.00 -15.48
CA TRP A 104 1.44 1.54 -15.95
C TRP A 104 2.39 2.72 -16.17
N LEU A 105 3.56 2.66 -15.54
CA LEU A 105 4.60 3.70 -15.64
C LEU A 105 5.74 3.31 -16.58
N GLY A 106 5.69 2.12 -17.19
CA GLY A 106 6.74 1.60 -18.06
C GLY A 106 7.83 0.84 -17.32
N SER A 107 8.64 0.12 -18.09
CA SER A 107 9.84 -0.56 -17.60
C SER A 107 11.01 0.43 -17.47
N PRO A 108 11.83 0.38 -16.41
CA PRO A 108 11.78 -0.56 -15.28
C PRO A 108 10.98 -0.04 -14.07
N VAL A 109 10.20 1.04 -14.22
CA VAL A 109 9.53 1.73 -13.12
C VAL A 109 8.45 0.86 -12.48
N GLY A 110 7.53 0.33 -13.29
CA GLY A 110 6.49 -0.58 -12.81
C GLY A 110 5.08 0.01 -12.84
N MET A 111 4.25 -0.36 -11.87
CA MET A 111 2.84 0.05 -11.74
C MET A 111 2.67 1.00 -10.56
N PHE A 112 1.89 2.05 -10.75
CA PHE A 112 1.32 2.82 -9.66
C PHE A 112 -0.09 2.34 -9.38
N ALA A 113 -0.43 2.11 -8.12
CA ALA A 113 -1.75 1.64 -7.72
C ALA A 113 -2.27 2.47 -6.55
N ILE A 114 -3.54 2.87 -6.63
CA ILE A 114 -4.31 3.45 -5.54
C ILE A 114 -5.43 2.47 -5.21
N CYS A 115 -5.58 2.16 -3.92
CA CYS A 115 -6.64 1.31 -3.41
C CYS A 115 -7.42 2.10 -2.37
N GLY A 116 -8.71 2.34 -2.61
CA GLY A 116 -9.61 3.01 -1.69
C GLY A 116 -10.58 2.01 -1.08
N GLY A 117 -10.81 2.09 0.23
CA GLY A 117 -11.81 1.26 0.89
C GLY A 117 -12.20 1.82 2.26
N VAL A 118 -12.82 0.99 3.07
CA VAL A 118 -13.13 1.31 4.47
C VAL A 118 -12.49 0.28 5.38
N HIS A 119 -11.86 0.72 6.47
CA HIS A 119 -11.44 -0.23 7.49
C HIS A 119 -12.58 -0.50 8.48
N HIS A 120 -12.79 -1.77 8.81
CA HIS A 120 -13.90 -2.28 9.60
C HIS A 120 -13.53 -2.37 11.10
N GLY A 121 -13.24 -1.22 11.73
CA GLY A 121 -12.99 -1.19 13.17
C GLY A 121 -14.24 -1.44 14.02
N TYR A 122 -14.06 -1.89 15.26
CA TYR A 122 -15.14 -2.20 16.21
C TYR A 122 -16.12 -1.03 16.50
N ALA A 123 -15.69 0.22 16.33
CA ALA A 123 -16.45 1.41 16.73
C ALA A 123 -16.85 2.34 15.56
N SER A 124 -16.18 2.27 14.41
CA SER A 124 -16.50 3.10 13.25
C SER A 124 -15.86 2.55 11.97
N LYS A 125 -16.56 2.74 10.85
CA LYS A 125 -15.98 2.58 9.51
C LYS A 125 -15.30 3.88 9.14
N ARG A 126 -14.01 3.82 8.82
CA ARG A 126 -13.21 4.98 8.45
C ARG A 126 -12.58 4.73 7.08
N PRO A 127 -12.67 5.69 6.14
CA PRO A 127 -12.05 5.54 4.83
C PRO A 127 -10.55 5.33 4.97
N VAL A 128 -10.01 4.46 4.12
CA VAL A 128 -8.59 4.17 4.04
C VAL A 128 -8.16 4.17 2.58
N THR A 129 -7.02 4.80 2.32
CA THR A 129 -6.38 4.79 1.00
C THR A 129 -4.98 4.23 1.13
N HIS A 130 -4.66 3.27 0.29
CA HIS A 130 -3.31 2.81 0.06
C HIS A 130 -2.83 3.28 -1.31
N SER A 131 -1.60 3.75 -1.40
CA SER A 131 -0.95 4.09 -2.66
C SER A 131 0.37 3.34 -2.74
N PHE A 132 0.57 2.57 -3.80
CA PHE A 132 1.74 1.74 -4.03
C PHE A 132 2.46 2.15 -5.31
N LEU A 133 3.78 2.14 -5.25
CA LEU A 133 4.63 2.00 -6.43
C LEU A 133 5.18 0.57 -6.43
N LEU A 134 4.72 -0.26 -7.36
CA LEU A 134 5.08 -1.66 -7.49
C LEU A 134 6.03 -1.87 -8.66
N ARG A 135 6.99 -2.77 -8.49
CA ARG A 135 7.96 -3.15 -9.53
C ARG A 135 8.14 -4.66 -9.57
N GLN A 136 8.52 -5.21 -10.72
CA GLN A 136 8.97 -6.61 -10.77
C GLN A 136 10.16 -6.83 -9.85
N LYS A 137 10.09 -7.89 -9.03
CA LYS A 137 11.18 -8.24 -8.10
C LYS A 137 12.52 -8.46 -8.82
N GLY A 138 12.48 -9.07 -10.00
CA GLY A 138 13.67 -9.37 -10.81
C GLY A 138 14.32 -8.17 -11.49
N ALA A 139 13.73 -6.97 -11.42
CA ALA A 139 14.29 -5.78 -12.07
C ALA A 139 15.61 -5.30 -11.44
N TYR A 140 15.87 -5.67 -10.18
CA TYR A 140 17.08 -5.31 -9.44
C TYR A 140 17.64 -6.53 -8.71
N GLU A 141 18.97 -6.73 -8.75
CA GLU A 141 19.60 -7.94 -8.22
C GLU A 141 19.36 -8.15 -6.72
N GLU A 142 19.36 -7.07 -5.93
CA GLU A 142 19.16 -7.16 -4.48
C GLU A 142 17.78 -7.71 -4.13
N ASP A 143 16.75 -7.30 -4.86
CA ASP A 143 15.40 -7.82 -4.70
C ASP A 143 15.27 -9.23 -5.28
N ALA A 144 15.92 -9.51 -6.41
CA ALA A 144 15.90 -10.83 -7.04
C ALA A 144 16.46 -11.94 -6.14
N ARG A 145 17.50 -11.62 -5.36
CA ARG A 145 18.16 -12.55 -4.42
C ARG A 145 17.42 -12.73 -3.10
N ALA A 146 16.47 -11.86 -2.79
CA ALA A 146 15.74 -11.95 -1.54
C ALA A 146 14.81 -13.18 -1.53
N ASP A 147 14.75 -13.88 -0.41
CA ASP A 147 13.78 -14.96 -0.21
C ASP A 147 12.34 -14.43 -0.24
N GLY A 148 11.41 -15.26 -0.68
CA GLY A 148 9.98 -14.94 -0.73
C GLY A 148 9.36 -15.08 -2.12
N VAL A 149 8.04 -15.26 -2.15
CA VAL A 149 7.27 -15.69 -3.32
C VAL A 149 6.58 -14.55 -4.07
N TRP A 150 6.78 -13.30 -3.67
CA TRP A 150 6.14 -12.15 -4.32
C TRP A 150 6.82 -11.85 -5.65
N PRO A 151 6.08 -11.88 -6.78
CA PRO A 151 6.67 -11.59 -8.09
C PRO A 151 6.84 -10.07 -8.33
N LEU A 152 6.07 -9.26 -7.60
CA LEU A 152 6.22 -7.81 -7.49
C LEU A 152 6.66 -7.43 -6.08
N VAL A 153 7.34 -6.28 -5.97
CA VAL A 153 7.71 -5.66 -4.70
C VAL A 153 7.26 -4.21 -4.67
N ALA A 154 6.80 -3.74 -3.50
CA ALA A 154 6.52 -2.34 -3.27
C ALA A 154 7.83 -1.57 -3.04
N VAL A 155 8.05 -0.53 -3.83
CA VAL A 155 9.17 0.42 -3.72
C VAL A 155 8.75 1.64 -2.89
N ALA A 156 7.48 2.05 -3.02
CA ALA A 156 6.87 3.06 -2.17
C ALA A 156 5.47 2.61 -1.75
N HIS A 157 5.11 2.88 -0.50
CA HIS A 157 3.77 2.65 0.00
C HIS A 157 3.36 3.78 0.93
N GLN A 158 2.23 4.42 0.65
CA GLN A 158 1.60 5.37 1.54
C GLN A 158 0.23 4.85 1.96
N MET A 159 -0.03 4.90 3.27
CA MET A 159 -1.33 4.57 3.84
C MET A 159 -1.91 5.80 4.53
N MET A 160 -3.14 6.16 4.17
CA MET A 160 -3.88 7.26 4.75
C MET A 160 -5.20 6.74 5.33
N VAL A 161 -5.46 7.06 6.58
CA VAL A 161 -6.73 6.78 7.24
C VAL A 161 -7.43 8.10 7.52
N PHE A 162 -8.66 8.24 7.06
CA PHE A 162 -9.43 9.46 7.24
C PHE A 162 -10.38 9.30 8.43
N ASP A 163 -10.54 10.37 9.21
CA ASP A 163 -11.63 10.43 10.18
C ASP A 163 -12.97 10.33 9.44
N GLY A 164 -13.92 9.61 10.03
CA GLY A 164 -15.28 9.51 9.49
C GLY A 164 -15.93 10.90 9.46
N ILE A 165 -16.73 11.15 8.43
CA ILE A 165 -17.58 12.35 8.34
C ILE A 165 -18.68 12.26 9.40
#